data_AF-A0A3D2H3E7-F1
#
_entry.id   AF-A0A3D2H3E7-F1
#
_cell.length_a   1.000
_cell.length_b   1.000
_cell.length_c   1.000
_cell.angle_alpha   90.00
_cell.angle_beta   90.00
_cell.angle_gamma   90.00
#
_symmetry.space_group_name_H-M   'P 1'
#
loop_
_entity.id
_entity.type
_entity.pdbx_description
1 polymer ?
#
loop_
_entity_poly.entity_id
_entity_poly.type
_entity_poly.pdbx_seq_one_letter_code
_entity_poly.pdbx_strand_id
1 'polypeptide(L)' 'MKTMVGDGNLAAAQVAYALSETAAVYPITPSTPMAENCDEWAHMGKRNVFGQKMRLTEMQSEGGAAGALHGMLSAGA' A
#
# COMPACT_ATOMS: atom_id res chain seq x y z
N MET A 1 -17.06 13.79 8.93
CA MET A 1 -15.72 13.26 9.27
C MET A 1 -15.90 12.07 10.19
N LYS A 2 -15.10 11.01 10.01
CA LYS A 2 -15.08 9.85 10.90
C LYS A 2 -13.86 9.96 11.81
N THR A 3 -14.08 10.00 13.12
CA THR A 3 -12.99 9.99 14.11
C THR A 3 -12.54 8.56 14.33
N MET A 4 -11.23 8.34 14.38
CA MET A 4 -10.60 7.05 14.68
C MET A 4 -9.37 7.30 15.55
N VAL A 5 -9.13 6.42 16.52
CA VAL A 5 -7.87 6.39 17.27
C VAL A 5 -6.92 5.45 16.54
N GLY A 6 -5.72 5.94 16.22
CA GLY A 6 -4.70 5.21 15.46
C GLY A 6 -3.38 5.96 15.44
N ASP A 7 -2.31 5.30 15.02
CA ASP A 7 -1.01 5.94 14.83
C ASP A 7 -0.86 6.56 13.43
N GLY A 8 0.31 7.17 13.18
CA GLY A 8 0.61 7.82 11.89
C GLY A 8 0.70 6.84 10.72
N ASN A 9 1.18 5.61 10.94
CA ASN A 9 1.27 4.58 9.90
C ASN A 9 -0.13 4.15 9.46
N LEU A 10 -1.05 3.92 10.39
CA LEU A 10 -2.43 3.60 10.09
C LEU A 10 -3.10 4.72 9.30
N ALA A 11 -2.88 5.98 9.71
CA ALA A 11 -3.42 7.15 9.02
C ALA A 11 -2.88 7.28 7.58
N ALA A 12 -1.56 7.09 7.37
CA ALA A 12 -0.94 7.13 6.06
C ALA A 12 -1.42 5.98 5.15
N ALA A 13 -1.44 4.75 5.68
CA ALA A 13 -1.90 3.57 4.96
C ALA A 13 -3.34 3.73 4.47
N GLN A 14 -4.24 4.34 5.27
CA GLN A 14 -5.64 4.54 4.85
C GLN A 14 -5.76 5.34 3.55
N VAL A 15 -4.99 6.44 3.43
CA VAL A 15 -5.02 7.29 2.24
C VAL A 15 -4.30 6.61 1.09
N ALA A 16 -3.14 6.00 1.34
CA ALA A 16 -2.39 5.26 0.32
C ALA A 16 -3.24 4.14 -0.30
N TYR A 17 -3.87 3.30 0.53
CA TYR A 17 -4.76 2.24 0.07
C TYR A 17 -5.93 2.78 -0.76
N ALA A 18 -6.53 3.89 -0.32
CA ALA A 18 -7.67 4.46 -1.01
C ALA A 18 -7.32 4.95 -2.43
N LEU A 19 -6.11 5.48 -2.63
CA LEU A 19 -5.71 6.18 -3.85
C LEU A 19 -4.77 5.39 -4.77
N SER A 20 -4.36 4.18 -4.39
CA SER A 20 -3.43 3.36 -5.18
C SER A 20 -4.09 2.10 -5.72
N GLU A 21 -3.78 1.75 -6.98
CA GLU A 21 -4.14 0.46 -7.58
C GLU A 21 -3.11 -0.62 -7.24
N THR A 22 -1.83 -0.24 -7.13
CA THR A 22 -0.70 -1.14 -6.92
C THR A 22 0.31 -0.56 -5.93
N ALA A 23 1.05 -1.43 -5.26
CA ALA A 23 2.17 -1.06 -4.40
C ALA A 23 3.29 -2.12 -4.47
N ALA A 24 4.53 -1.65 -4.64
CA ALA A 24 5.72 -2.46 -4.45
C ALA A 24 6.32 -2.12 -3.07
N VAL A 25 6.54 -3.13 -2.24
CA VAL A 25 6.92 -2.92 -0.82
C VAL A 25 8.15 -3.73 -0.44
N TYR A 26 8.83 -3.28 0.62
CA TYR A 26 9.88 -4.02 1.31
C TYR A 26 9.84 -3.66 2.80
N PRO A 27 9.91 -4.62 3.73
CA PRO A 27 9.78 -4.36 5.16
C PRO A 27 11.03 -3.68 5.73
N ILE A 28 10.85 -2.52 6.36
CA ILE A 28 11.88 -1.83 7.16
C ILE A 28 11.23 -1.01 8.28
N THR A 29 11.80 -1.10 9.49
CA THR A 29 11.37 -0.31 10.66
C THR A 29 11.62 1.18 10.41
N PRO A 30 10.67 2.09 10.74
CA PRO A 30 9.38 1.87 11.41
C PRO A 30 8.16 1.79 10.47
N SER A 31 8.36 1.66 9.16
CA SER A 31 7.31 1.78 8.15
C SER A 31 6.56 0.49 7.82
N THR A 32 7.08 -0.68 8.21
CA THR A 32 6.47 -1.99 7.94
C THR A 32 4.95 -2.05 8.20
N PRO A 33 4.41 -1.46 9.30
CA PRO A 33 2.97 -1.51 9.57
C PRO A 33 2.10 -0.88 8.47
N MET A 34 2.61 0.04 7.65
CA MET A 34 1.83 0.60 6.54
C MET A 34 1.52 -0.44 5.47
N ALA A 35 2.52 -1.24 5.09
CA ALA A 35 2.37 -2.29 4.09
C ALA A 35 1.50 -3.45 4.62
N GLU A 36 1.69 -3.84 5.88
CA GLU A 36 0.90 -4.90 6.53
C GLU A 36 -0.59 -4.55 6.61
N ASN A 37 -0.93 -3.33 7.06
CA ASN A 37 -2.32 -2.86 7.10
C ASN A 37 -2.97 -2.91 5.72
N CYS A 38 -2.24 -2.47 4.70
CA CYS A 38 -2.69 -2.47 3.32
C CYS A 38 -2.90 -3.89 2.78
N ASP A 39 -1.99 -4.80 3.05
CA ASP A 39 -2.09 -6.21 2.64
C ASP A 39 -3.29 -6.90 3.31
N GLU A 40 -3.47 -6.70 4.62
CA GLU A 40 -4.61 -7.23 5.37
C GLU A 40 -5.94 -6.72 4.77
N TRP A 41 -6.03 -5.42 4.47
CA TRP A 41 -7.24 -4.86 3.87
C TRP A 41 -7.53 -5.42 2.47
N ALA A 42 -6.50 -5.67 1.65
CA ALA A 42 -6.68 -6.33 0.36
C ALA A 42 -7.20 -7.77 0.52
N HIS A 43 -6.65 -8.53 1.47
CA HIS A 43 -7.12 -9.87 1.83
C HIS A 43 -8.59 -9.86 2.30
N MET A 44 -8.96 -8.91 3.17
CA MET A 44 -10.35 -8.68 3.61
C MET A 44 -11.28 -8.17 2.51
N GLY A 45 -10.73 -7.80 1.35
CA GLY A 45 -11.48 -7.34 0.18
C GLY A 45 -11.99 -5.91 0.25
N LYS A 46 -11.34 -5.07 1.06
CA LYS A 46 -11.49 -3.61 0.99
C LYS A 46 -11.22 -3.16 -0.46
N ARG A 47 -11.96 -2.16 -0.91
CA ARG A 47 -11.80 -1.58 -2.24
C ARG A 47 -11.27 -0.15 -2.13
N ASN A 48 -10.39 0.22 -3.05
CA ASN A 48 -9.91 1.57 -3.26
C ASN A 48 -10.98 2.41 -4.00
N VAL A 49 -10.68 3.69 -4.29
CA VAL A 49 -11.64 4.60 -4.96
C VAL A 49 -11.99 4.17 -6.39
N PHE A 50 -11.16 3.30 -7.00
CA PHE A 50 -11.39 2.73 -8.33
C PHE A 50 -12.25 1.45 -8.28
N GLY A 51 -12.72 1.06 -7.08
CA GLY A 51 -13.55 -0.13 -6.90
C GLY A 51 -12.77 -1.45 -6.96
N GLN A 52 -11.44 -1.41 -6.85
CA GLN A 52 -10.54 -2.56 -6.92
C GLN A 52 -9.85 -2.82 -5.58
N LYS A 53 -9.39 -4.05 -5.33
CA LYS A 53 -8.46 -4.33 -4.24
C LYS A 53 -7.07 -3.84 -4.66
N MET A 54 -6.32 -3.22 -3.76
CA MET A 54 -4.93 -2.88 -4.04
C MET A 54 -4.10 -4.15 -4.27
N ARG A 55 -3.24 -4.15 -5.29
CA ARG A 55 -2.28 -5.23 -5.54
C ARG A 55 -0.95 -4.89 -4.86
N LEU A 56 -0.58 -5.63 -3.82
CA LEU A 56 0.73 -5.49 -3.18
C LEU A 56 1.69 -6.56 -3.70
N THR A 57 2.96 -6.20 -3.85
CA THR A 57 4.04 -7.13 -4.16
C THR A 57 5.24 -6.81 -3.29
N GLU A 58 5.62 -7.77 -2.45
CA GLU A 58 6.86 -7.68 -1.68
C GLU A 58 8.05 -8.00 -2.58
N MET A 59 9.04 -7.10 -2.58
CA MET A 59 10.25 -7.23 -3.37
C MET A 59 11.40 -7.75 -2.51
N GLN A 60 12.54 -8.04 -3.13
CA GLN A 60 13.73 -8.56 -2.45
C GLN A 60 14.54 -7.49 -1.69
N SER A 61 14.34 -6.21 -2.02
CA SER A 61 14.98 -5.05 -1.39
C SER A 61 14.20 -3.77 -1.71
N GLU A 62 14.50 -2.66 -1.02
CA GLU A 62 13.93 -1.34 -1.36
C GLU A 62 14.32 -0.90 -2.78
N GLY A 63 15.51 -1.27 -3.25
CA GLY A 63 15.92 -1.03 -4.64
C GLY A 63 15.05 -1.79 -5.65
N GLY A 64 14.68 -3.04 -5.32
CA GLY A 64 13.71 -3.80 -6.10
C GLY A 64 12.32 -3.18 -6.10
N ALA A 65 11.87 -2.70 -4.93
CA ALA A 65 10.59 -1.98 -4.78
C ALA A 65 10.54 -0.70 -5.62
N ALA A 66 11.61 0.11 -5.62
CA ALA A 66 11.69 1.31 -6.43
C ALA A 66 11.63 1.02 -7.94
N GLY A 67 12.37 -0.01 -8.40
CA GLY A 67 12.35 -0.42 -9.81
C GLY A 67 10.98 -0.95 -10.26
N ALA A 68 10.34 -1.78 -9.43
CA ALA A 68 9.00 -2.28 -9.70
C ALA A 68 7.97 -1.14 -9.75
N LEU A 69 8.01 -0.21 -8.78
CA LEU A 69 7.13 0.97 -8.75
C LEU A 69 7.32 1.85 -9.99
N HIS A 70 8.55 2.07 -10.44
CA HIS A 70 8.84 2.81 -11.67
C HIS A 70 8.20 2.14 -12.90
N GLY A 71 8.30 0.81 -13.00
CA GLY A 71 7.67 0.04 -14.07
C GLY A 71 6.14 0.07 -14.02
N MET A 72 5.56 -0.05 -12.82
CA MET A 72 4.11 0.04 -12.59
C MET A 72 3.54 1.37 -13.10
N LEU A 73 4.13 2.49 -12.68
CA LEU A 73 3.71 3.83 -13.10
C LEU A 73 3.88 4.02 -14.61
N SER A 74 4.99 3.54 -15.17
CA SER A 74 5.26 3.64 -16.61
C SER A 74 4.28 2.82 -17.47
N ALA A 75 3.72 1.75 -16.91
CA ALA A 75 2.71 0.90 -17.55
C ALA A 75 1.27 1.45 -17.41
N GLY A 76 1.07 2.56 -16.70
CA GLY A 76 -0.24 3.20 -16.54
C GLY A 76 -1.09 2.63 -15.40
N ALA A 77 -0.46 2.05 -14.38
CA ALA A 77 -1.11 1.73 -13.11
C ALA A 77 -1.10 2.91 -12.12
#